data_AF-A0A850R0J9-F1
#
_entry.id   AF-A0A850R0J9-F1
#
_cell.length_a   1.000
_cell.length_b   1.000
_cell.length_c   1.000
_cell.angle_alpha   90.00
_cell.angle_beta   90.00
_cell.angle_gamma   90.00
#
_symmetry.space_group_name_H-M   'P 1'
#
loop_
_entity.id
_entity.type
_entity.pdbx_description
1 polymer ?
#
loop_
_entity_poly.entity_id
_entity_poly.type
_entity_poly.pdbx_seq_one_letter_code
_entity_poly.pdbx_strand_id
1 'polypeptide(L)'
;MLTRKKWLTLVSIGIYILVITGLTLYQIKKNMGAGVDGTTPLTNFWYFQFGGVGDSLISATLTLILFTTIASMESIYLKNNNTFYNVQTRIGFGEFLRRSVGKVLALTFSLTVIIKLYQLGLISLIFGQLPSNIILPEPIRYGLGPFDDNLLTSWLIFTLLSALGWGIYAIFVFAVGLFVPKNSVYLVLGVVLGIIALTIPGILSRINSILTYLMYFIFIPTLIAPGQATFGVWGGKFPPVYLTFSSAALIYLGSAFLLMRVWVSRQRRGG
;
A
#
# COMPACT_ATOMS: atom_id res chain seq x y z
N MET A 1 -17.64 16.66 -26.09
CA MET A 1 -17.44 16.53 -24.62
C MET A 1 -16.64 15.29 -24.21
N LEU A 2 -16.79 14.13 -24.88
CA LEU A 2 -15.99 12.91 -24.59
C LEU A 2 -14.48 13.06 -24.84
N THR A 3 -14.05 13.89 -25.78
CA THR A 3 -12.64 14.06 -26.18
C THR A 3 -11.79 14.79 -25.12
N ARG A 4 -12.32 15.84 -24.49
CA ARG A 4 -11.63 16.57 -23.40
C ARG A 4 -11.45 15.72 -22.13
N LYS A 5 -12.47 14.93 -21.75
CA LYS A 5 -12.37 14.01 -20.60
C LYS A 5 -11.32 12.92 -20.85
N LYS A 6 -11.31 12.30 -22.03
CA LYS A 6 -10.28 11.32 -22.42
C LYS A 6 -8.88 11.91 -22.41
N TRP A 7 -8.70 13.12 -22.93
CA TRP A 7 -7.41 13.83 -22.91
C TRP A 7 -6.93 14.12 -21.48
N LEU A 8 -7.81 14.62 -20.61
CA LEU A 8 -7.49 14.84 -19.20
C LEU A 8 -7.10 13.53 -18.50
N THR A 9 -7.80 12.43 -18.77
CA THR A 9 -7.44 11.11 -18.21
C THR A 9 -6.06 10.64 -18.70
N LEU A 10 -5.76 10.78 -20.00
CA LEU A 10 -4.47 10.41 -20.56
C LEU A 10 -3.33 11.25 -20.00
N VAL A 11 -3.52 12.57 -19.87
CA VAL A 11 -2.54 13.47 -19.26
C VAL A 11 -2.29 13.11 -17.80
N SER A 12 -3.35 12.83 -17.03
CA SER A 12 -3.21 12.39 -15.64
C SER A 12 -2.47 11.07 -15.52
N ILE A 13 -2.73 10.10 -16.39
CA ILE A 13 -1.98 8.83 -16.44
C ILE A 13 -0.52 9.08 -16.83
N GLY A 14 -0.25 9.98 -17.79
CA GLY A 14 1.11 10.36 -18.18
C GLY A 14 1.91 10.98 -17.03
N ILE A 15 1.31 11.95 -16.31
CA ILE A 15 1.90 12.54 -15.11
C ILE A 15 2.15 11.46 -14.05
N TYR A 16 1.19 10.55 -13.87
CA TYR A 16 1.30 9.45 -12.90
C TYR A 16 2.50 8.53 -13.20
N ILE A 17 2.66 8.12 -14.46
CA ILE A 17 3.81 7.34 -14.90
C ILE A 17 5.10 8.12 -14.67
N LEU A 18 5.17 9.39 -15.10
CA LEU A 18 6.36 10.23 -14.91
C LEU A 18 6.78 10.36 -13.44
N VAL A 19 5.81 10.51 -12.53
CA VAL A 19 6.07 10.56 -11.08
C VAL A 19 6.66 9.22 -10.61
N ILE A 20 6.07 8.09 -11.02
CA ILE A 20 6.59 6.76 -10.66
C ILE A 20 7.99 6.55 -11.23
N THR A 21 8.21 6.86 -12.51
CA THR A 21 9.52 6.78 -13.17
C THR A 21 10.55 7.61 -12.42
N GLY A 22 10.23 8.88 -12.12
CA GLY A 22 11.14 9.79 -11.42
C GLY A 22 11.48 9.30 -10.01
N LEU A 23 10.49 8.79 -9.27
CA LEU A 23 10.71 8.22 -7.94
C LEU A 23 11.54 6.94 -7.98
N THR A 24 11.28 6.03 -8.93
CA THR A 24 12.07 4.79 -9.06
C THR A 24 13.50 5.09 -9.49
N LEU A 25 13.72 6.03 -10.44
CA LEU A 25 15.06 6.48 -10.81
C LEU A 25 15.81 7.12 -9.63
N TYR A 26 15.09 7.93 -8.83
CA TYR A 26 15.65 8.50 -7.61
C TYR A 26 16.08 7.41 -6.62
N GLN A 27 15.25 6.37 -6.44
CA GLN A 27 15.60 5.23 -5.57
C GLN A 27 16.79 4.43 -6.08
N ILE A 28 16.88 4.23 -7.40
CA ILE A 28 18.03 3.58 -8.03
C ILE A 28 19.29 4.39 -7.73
N LYS A 29 19.29 5.69 -8.04
CA LYS A 29 20.43 6.56 -7.80
C LYS A 29 20.85 6.60 -6.33
N LYS A 30 19.90 6.65 -5.40
CA LYS A 30 20.16 6.69 -3.96
C LYS A 30 20.79 5.40 -3.44
N ASN A 31 20.31 4.24 -3.90
CA ASN A 31 20.71 2.94 -3.38
C ASN A 31 21.78 2.24 -4.24
N MET A 32 22.26 2.89 -5.31
CA MET A 32 23.45 2.47 -6.06
C MET A 32 24.67 2.42 -5.12
N GLY A 33 25.21 1.22 -4.90
CA GLY A 33 26.34 0.96 -3.99
C GLY A 33 25.99 0.15 -2.74
N ALA A 34 24.70 -0.07 -2.44
CA ALA A 34 24.24 -0.85 -1.28
C ALA A 34 24.22 -2.39 -1.52
N GLY A 35 25.22 -2.92 -2.23
CA GLY A 35 25.26 -4.35 -2.62
C GLY A 35 24.47 -4.69 -3.89
N VAL A 36 24.10 -3.68 -4.69
CA VAL A 36 23.42 -3.83 -5.99
C VAL A 36 24.49 -3.99 -7.07
N ASP A 37 24.75 -5.23 -7.45
CA ASP A 37 25.74 -5.64 -8.46
C ASP A 37 25.11 -5.85 -9.85
N GLY A 38 23.79 -5.68 -9.97
CA GLY A 38 23.09 -5.72 -11.26
C GLY A 38 22.87 -7.13 -11.81
N THR A 39 23.44 -8.16 -11.17
CA THR A 39 23.42 -9.59 -11.54
C THR A 39 22.16 -10.33 -11.10
N THR A 40 21.40 -9.73 -10.18
CA THR A 40 20.22 -10.33 -9.52
C THR A 40 19.03 -9.37 -9.59
N PRO A 41 18.33 -9.31 -10.74
CA PRO A 41 17.29 -8.29 -10.99
C PRO A 41 16.11 -8.33 -10.01
N LEU A 42 15.74 -9.49 -9.46
CA LEU A 42 14.69 -9.55 -8.43
C LEU A 42 15.20 -9.08 -7.06
N THR A 43 16.46 -9.34 -6.74
CA THR A 43 17.09 -8.76 -5.53
C THR A 43 17.18 -7.24 -5.61
N ASN A 44 17.54 -6.71 -6.78
CA ASN A 44 17.51 -5.27 -7.05
C ASN A 44 16.09 -4.67 -6.92
N PHE A 45 15.05 -5.42 -7.33
CA PHE A 45 13.67 -4.99 -7.13
C PHE A 45 13.34 -4.74 -5.65
N TRP A 46 13.85 -5.56 -4.73
CA TRP A 46 13.59 -5.39 -3.29
C TRP A 46 14.18 -4.09 -2.72
N TYR A 47 15.33 -3.66 -3.24
CA TYR A 47 15.97 -2.40 -2.84
C TYR A 47 15.25 -1.16 -3.40
N PHE A 48 14.77 -1.23 -4.65
CA PHE A 48 14.31 -0.03 -5.37
C PHE A 48 12.79 0.14 -5.41
N GLN A 49 12.01 -0.88 -5.07
CA GLN A 49 10.55 -0.78 -5.06
C GLN A 49 10.04 0.18 -3.99
N PHE A 50 8.82 0.66 -4.17
CA PHE A 50 8.13 1.43 -3.14
C PHE A 50 7.75 0.55 -1.94
N GLY A 51 8.00 1.05 -0.73
CA GLY A 51 7.88 0.27 0.50
C GLY A 51 8.99 -0.78 0.69
N GLY A 52 10.03 -0.79 -0.15
CA GLY A 52 11.21 -1.64 0.00
C GLY A 52 12.21 -1.11 1.04
N VAL A 53 13.29 -1.85 1.27
CA VAL A 53 14.30 -1.54 2.31
C VAL A 53 15.01 -0.20 2.06
N GLY A 54 15.20 0.17 0.79
CA GLY A 54 15.83 1.43 0.39
C GLY A 54 14.88 2.63 0.30
N ASP A 55 13.58 2.45 0.61
CA ASP A 55 12.55 3.45 0.35
C ASP A 55 12.81 4.77 1.11
N SER A 56 12.38 5.88 0.52
CA SER A 56 12.57 7.21 1.08
C SER A 56 11.26 7.69 1.70
N LEU A 57 11.34 8.55 2.71
CA LEU A 57 10.14 9.11 3.33
C LEU A 57 9.24 9.81 2.30
N ILE A 58 9.83 10.46 1.30
CA ILE A 58 9.11 11.19 0.24
C ILE A 58 8.32 10.23 -0.65
N SER A 59 8.96 9.17 -1.14
CA SER A 59 8.30 8.14 -1.96
C SER A 59 7.26 7.35 -1.17
N ALA A 60 7.53 7.03 0.10
CA ALA A 60 6.55 6.42 1.01
C ALA A 60 5.32 7.33 1.20
N THR A 61 5.54 8.63 1.39
CA THR A 61 4.44 9.62 1.54
C THR A 61 3.62 9.73 0.26
N LEU A 62 4.26 9.86 -0.90
CA LEU A 62 3.56 9.96 -2.18
C LEU A 62 2.76 8.69 -2.50
N THR A 63 3.32 7.52 -2.24
CA THR A 63 2.62 6.24 -2.49
C THR A 63 1.42 6.06 -1.56
N LEU A 64 1.52 6.48 -0.29
CA LEU A 64 0.38 6.53 0.62
C LEU A 64 -0.74 7.44 0.09
N ILE A 65 -0.44 8.60 -0.49
CA ILE A 65 -1.45 9.44 -1.17
C ILE A 65 -2.06 8.66 -2.34
N LEU A 66 -1.21 8.24 -3.29
CA LEU A 66 -1.66 7.74 -4.58
C LEU A 66 -2.52 6.49 -4.44
N PHE A 67 -2.10 5.52 -3.62
CA PHE A 67 -2.84 4.26 -3.47
C PHE A 67 -4.15 4.43 -2.71
N THR A 68 -4.18 5.27 -1.68
CA THR A 68 -5.36 5.33 -0.79
C THR A 68 -6.41 6.34 -1.20
N THR A 69 -6.01 7.44 -1.86
CA THR A 69 -6.94 8.52 -2.24
C THR A 69 -7.54 8.32 -3.62
N ILE A 70 -6.76 7.88 -4.63
CA ILE A 70 -7.26 7.74 -6.00
C ILE A 70 -8.42 6.73 -6.06
N ALA A 71 -8.29 5.62 -5.34
CA ALA A 71 -9.28 4.54 -5.38
C ALA A 71 -10.63 4.90 -4.74
N SER A 72 -10.64 5.86 -3.81
CA SER A 72 -11.74 6.17 -2.89
C SER A 72 -12.33 7.57 -3.08
N MET A 73 -11.61 8.46 -3.78
CA MET A 73 -11.96 9.87 -3.98
C MET A 73 -13.36 10.04 -4.57
N GLU A 74 -13.76 9.22 -5.55
CA GLU A 74 -15.09 9.33 -6.15
C GLU A 74 -16.20 8.99 -5.15
N SER A 75 -16.04 7.93 -4.36
CA SER A 75 -17.01 7.53 -3.33
C SER A 75 -17.13 8.58 -2.22
N ILE A 76 -16.01 9.17 -1.79
CA ILE A 76 -16.01 10.24 -0.79
C ILE A 76 -16.61 11.53 -1.36
N TYR A 77 -16.29 11.88 -2.60
CA TYR A 77 -16.87 13.04 -3.28
C TYR A 77 -18.38 12.91 -3.40
N LEU A 78 -18.88 11.73 -3.81
CA LEU A 78 -20.31 11.46 -3.87
C LEU A 78 -20.98 11.59 -2.51
N LYS A 79 -20.34 11.07 -1.45
CA LYS A 79 -20.82 11.15 -0.07
C LYS A 79 -20.89 12.59 0.45
N ASN A 80 -19.94 13.45 0.11
CA ASN A 80 -19.87 14.82 0.61
C ASN A 80 -20.65 15.84 -0.24
N ASN A 81 -21.35 15.40 -1.29
CA ASN A 81 -22.09 16.26 -2.20
C ASN A 81 -23.60 16.05 -2.05
N ASN A 82 -24.41 17.04 -2.44
CA ASN A 82 -25.87 17.00 -2.36
C ASN A 82 -26.48 15.85 -3.17
N THR A 83 -25.73 15.30 -4.12
CA THR A 83 -26.09 14.09 -4.88
C THR A 83 -26.20 12.83 -4.00
N PHE A 84 -25.63 12.84 -2.79
CA PHE A 84 -25.66 11.70 -1.89
C PHE A 84 -27.09 11.29 -1.50
N TYR A 85 -28.00 12.25 -1.34
CA TYR A 85 -29.41 11.97 -1.01
C TYR A 85 -30.10 11.13 -2.10
N ASN A 86 -29.79 11.40 -3.36
CA ASN A 86 -30.31 10.63 -4.50
C ASN A 86 -29.75 9.21 -4.55
N VAL A 87 -28.51 9.02 -4.11
CA VAL A 87 -27.89 7.70 -3.98
C VAL A 87 -28.52 6.95 -2.80
N GLN A 88 -28.70 7.64 -1.66
CA GLN A 88 -29.31 7.08 -0.46
C GLN A 88 -30.73 6.55 -0.71
N THR A 89 -31.58 7.32 -1.37
CA THR A 89 -32.98 6.93 -1.64
C THR A 89 -33.11 5.77 -2.62
N ARG A 90 -32.12 5.56 -3.51
CA ARG A 90 -32.17 4.53 -4.55
C ARG A 90 -31.52 3.20 -4.16
N ILE A 91 -30.38 3.23 -3.49
CA ILE A 91 -29.61 2.01 -3.16
C ILE A 91 -29.42 1.79 -1.65
N GLY A 92 -29.59 2.82 -0.83
CA GLY A 92 -29.38 2.76 0.62
C GLY A 92 -27.89 2.72 1.04
N PHE A 93 -27.65 2.96 2.33
CA PHE A 93 -26.30 3.10 2.89
C PHE A 93 -25.45 1.83 2.80
N GLY A 94 -26.04 0.66 3.05
CA GLY A 94 -25.31 -0.61 3.07
C GLY A 94 -24.77 -0.98 1.69
N GLU A 95 -25.61 -0.86 0.66
CA GLU A 95 -25.23 -1.17 -0.72
C GLU A 95 -24.23 -0.15 -1.28
N PHE A 96 -24.37 1.13 -0.93
CA PHE A 96 -23.37 2.15 -1.24
C PHE A 96 -21.98 1.78 -0.70
N LEU A 97 -21.91 1.36 0.57
CA LEU A 97 -20.64 0.94 1.19
C LEU A 97 -20.09 -0.32 0.52
N ARG A 98 -20.93 -1.34 0.27
CA ARG A 98 -20.49 -2.58 -0.38
C ARG A 98 -19.88 -2.30 -1.76
N ARG A 99 -20.54 -1.48 -2.58
CA ARG A 99 -20.03 -1.11 -3.91
C ARG A 99 -18.77 -0.26 -3.83
N SER A 100 -18.71 0.69 -2.89
CA SER A 100 -17.53 1.53 -2.69
C SER A 100 -16.32 0.73 -2.22
N VAL A 101 -16.50 -0.18 -1.25
CA VAL A 101 -15.44 -1.07 -0.76
C VAL A 101 -14.92 -1.98 -1.89
N GLY A 102 -15.81 -2.61 -2.66
CA GLY A 102 -15.41 -3.44 -3.80
C GLY A 102 -14.62 -2.66 -4.84
N LYS A 103 -15.05 -1.42 -5.15
CA LYS A 103 -14.34 -0.52 -6.07
C LYS A 103 -12.97 -0.09 -5.55
N VAL A 104 -12.89 0.33 -4.28
CA VAL A 104 -11.64 0.75 -3.63
C VAL A 104 -10.64 -0.40 -3.65
N LEU A 105 -11.09 -1.61 -3.29
CA LEU A 105 -10.25 -2.80 -3.28
C LEU A 105 -9.72 -3.12 -4.68
N ALA A 106 -10.62 -3.21 -5.67
CA ALA A 106 -10.26 -3.57 -7.04
C ALA A 106 -9.29 -2.54 -7.66
N LEU A 107 -9.59 -1.24 -7.54
CA LEU A 107 -8.74 -0.18 -8.09
C LEU A 107 -7.35 -0.17 -7.43
N THR A 108 -7.29 -0.23 -6.10
CA THR A 108 -6.00 -0.22 -5.38
C THR A 108 -5.19 -1.47 -5.68
N PHE A 109 -5.83 -2.64 -5.71
CA PHE A 109 -5.18 -3.90 -6.02
C PHE A 109 -4.58 -3.87 -7.44
N SER A 110 -5.40 -3.55 -8.45
CA SER A 110 -4.94 -3.49 -9.85
C SER A 110 -3.83 -2.47 -10.03
N LEU A 111 -3.96 -1.28 -9.45
CA LEU A 111 -2.97 -0.22 -9.58
C LEU A 111 -1.66 -0.58 -8.87
N THR A 112 -1.71 -1.27 -7.72
CA THR A 112 -0.50 -1.79 -7.05
C THR A 112 0.22 -2.83 -7.91
N VAL A 113 -0.51 -3.79 -8.48
CA VAL A 113 0.06 -4.82 -9.37
C VAL A 113 0.71 -4.18 -10.60
N ILE A 114 0.02 -3.23 -11.25
CA ILE A 114 0.54 -2.52 -12.42
C ILE A 114 1.83 -1.78 -12.09
N ILE A 115 1.88 -1.09 -10.93
CA ILE A 115 3.08 -0.34 -10.53
C ILE A 115 4.24 -1.27 -10.25
N LYS A 116 4.03 -2.40 -9.56
CA LYS A 116 5.12 -3.36 -9.29
C LYS A 116 5.65 -4.00 -10.56
N LEU A 117 4.77 -4.34 -11.51
CA LEU A 117 5.16 -4.80 -12.84
C LEU A 117 5.98 -3.73 -13.58
N TYR A 118 5.52 -2.48 -13.55
CA TYR A 118 6.21 -1.35 -14.16
C TYR A 118 7.59 -1.11 -13.55
N GLN A 119 7.69 -1.14 -12.21
CA GLN A 119 8.97 -1.01 -11.49
C GLN A 119 9.94 -2.13 -11.85
N LEU A 120 9.47 -3.38 -11.88
CA LEU A 120 10.29 -4.51 -12.28
C LEU A 120 10.81 -4.34 -13.72
N GLY A 121 9.93 -3.94 -14.66
CA GLY A 121 10.31 -3.69 -16.04
C GLY A 121 11.34 -2.57 -16.19
N LEU A 122 11.16 -1.47 -15.46
CA LEU A 122 12.06 -0.33 -15.48
C LEU A 122 13.44 -0.69 -14.88
N ILE A 123 13.47 -1.43 -13.78
CA ILE A 123 14.71 -1.93 -13.17
C ILE A 123 15.42 -2.89 -14.13
N SER A 124 14.69 -3.83 -14.72
CA SER A 124 15.24 -4.79 -15.69
C SER A 124 15.84 -4.09 -16.91
N LEU A 125 15.21 -3.01 -17.38
CA LEU A 125 15.69 -2.21 -18.52
C LEU A 125 16.98 -1.45 -18.17
N ILE A 126 17.07 -0.85 -16.98
CA ILE A 126 18.23 -0.06 -16.55
C ILE A 126 19.46 -0.94 -16.33
N PHE A 127 19.27 -2.12 -15.72
CA PHE A 127 20.37 -3.04 -15.44
C PHE A 127 20.64 -4.03 -16.58
N GLY A 128 19.81 -4.03 -17.63
CA GLY A 128 20.00 -4.87 -18.81
C GLY A 128 19.79 -6.36 -18.57
N GLN A 129 19.11 -6.75 -17.48
CA GLN A 129 18.92 -8.14 -17.09
C GLN A 129 17.45 -8.45 -16.84
N LEU A 130 16.97 -9.53 -17.46
CA LEU A 130 15.62 -10.05 -17.22
C LEU A 130 15.59 -10.88 -15.93
N PRO A 131 14.45 -10.92 -15.22
CA PRO A 131 14.26 -11.79 -14.06
C PRO A 131 14.60 -13.25 -14.39
N SER A 132 15.57 -13.82 -13.69
CA SER A 132 15.97 -15.22 -13.83
C SER A 132 15.84 -15.95 -12.50
N ASN A 133 15.32 -17.18 -12.50
CA ASN A 133 15.14 -18.01 -11.30
C ASN A 133 16.46 -18.64 -10.82
N ILE A 134 17.46 -17.82 -10.50
CA ILE A 134 18.71 -18.29 -9.91
C ILE A 134 18.57 -18.23 -8.40
N ILE A 135 18.56 -19.39 -7.75
CA ILE A 135 18.48 -19.49 -6.29
C ILE A 135 19.79 -19.00 -5.70
N LEU A 136 19.73 -17.90 -4.94
CA LEU A 136 20.89 -17.39 -4.23
C LEU A 136 21.21 -18.26 -2.99
N PRO A 137 22.50 -18.54 -2.71
CA PRO A 137 22.93 -19.20 -1.48
C PRO A 137 22.48 -18.41 -0.24
N GLU A 138 22.06 -19.11 0.83
CA GLU A 138 21.62 -18.51 2.10
C GLU A 138 22.50 -17.37 2.66
N PRO A 139 23.85 -17.42 2.61
CA PRO A 139 24.67 -16.31 3.13
C PRO A 139 24.52 -14.98 2.36
N ILE A 140 24.05 -15.00 1.10
CA ILE A 140 23.79 -13.78 0.31
C ILE A 140 22.40 -13.19 0.63
N ARG A 141 21.50 -13.97 1.23
CA ARG A 141 20.11 -13.58 1.56
C ARG A 141 19.98 -12.68 2.81
N TYR A 142 21.08 -12.39 3.51
CA TYR A 142 21.04 -11.67 4.77
C TYR A 142 20.76 -10.18 4.55
N GLY A 143 19.49 -9.79 4.67
CA GLY A 143 19.11 -8.40 4.94
C GLY A 143 17.74 -7.94 4.45
N LEU A 144 17.14 -8.63 3.46
CA LEU A 144 16.00 -8.08 2.70
C LEU A 144 14.66 -8.79 2.89
N GLY A 145 14.61 -9.84 3.71
CA GLY A 145 13.37 -10.52 4.05
C GLY A 145 13.19 -11.88 3.37
N PRO A 146 12.07 -12.55 3.68
CA PRO A 146 11.82 -13.96 3.31
C PRO A 146 11.47 -14.19 1.83
N PHE A 147 11.38 -13.14 1.01
CA PHE A 147 11.10 -13.22 -0.43
C PHE A 147 12.31 -12.86 -1.31
N ASP A 148 13.48 -12.65 -0.70
CA ASP A 148 14.73 -12.32 -1.41
C ASP A 148 15.55 -13.59 -1.75
N ASP A 149 14.93 -14.47 -2.51
CA ASP A 149 15.54 -15.71 -3.03
C ASP A 149 15.79 -15.65 -4.54
N ASN A 150 15.54 -14.48 -5.15
CA ASN A 150 15.60 -14.23 -6.59
C ASN A 150 14.73 -15.22 -7.41
N LEU A 151 13.64 -15.71 -6.81
CA LEU A 151 12.63 -16.52 -7.49
C LEU A 151 11.42 -15.68 -7.92
N LEU A 152 10.98 -15.90 -9.16
CA LEU A 152 9.79 -15.23 -9.70
C LEU A 152 8.52 -15.60 -8.92
N THR A 153 8.46 -16.82 -8.36
CA THR A 153 7.35 -17.26 -7.49
C THR A 153 7.26 -16.43 -6.22
N SER A 154 8.40 -16.17 -5.56
CA SER A 154 8.47 -15.37 -4.33
C SER A 154 8.11 -13.92 -4.60
N TRP A 155 8.59 -13.37 -5.73
CA TRP A 155 8.18 -12.05 -6.20
C TRP A 155 6.67 -11.96 -6.48
N LEU A 156 6.09 -12.99 -7.11
CA LEU A 156 4.66 -13.02 -7.46
C LEU A 156 3.79 -13.11 -6.20
N ILE A 157 4.13 -14.01 -5.26
CA ILE A 157 3.43 -14.13 -3.97
C ILE A 157 3.47 -12.81 -3.21
N PHE A 158 4.64 -12.20 -3.10
CA PHE A 158 4.78 -10.91 -2.43
C PHE A 158 3.98 -9.80 -3.14
N THR A 159 4.00 -9.76 -4.47
CA THR A 159 3.25 -8.76 -5.25
C THR A 159 1.75 -8.87 -4.97
N LEU A 160 1.22 -10.10 -4.93
CA LEU A 160 -0.18 -10.35 -4.60
C LEU A 160 -0.51 -10.00 -3.14
N LEU A 161 0.32 -10.42 -2.18
CA LEU A 161 0.11 -10.09 -0.76
C LEU A 161 0.17 -8.57 -0.51
N SER A 162 1.15 -7.90 -1.09
CA SER A 162 1.29 -6.44 -1.01
C SER A 162 0.12 -5.72 -1.66
N ALA A 163 -0.34 -6.16 -2.84
CA ALA A 163 -1.52 -5.58 -3.49
C ALA A 163 -2.80 -5.75 -2.66
N LEU A 164 -2.98 -6.92 -2.04
CA LEU A 164 -4.07 -7.14 -1.06
C LEU A 164 -3.91 -6.23 0.16
N GLY A 165 -2.70 -6.11 0.71
CA GLY A 165 -2.40 -5.26 1.85
C GLY A 165 -2.70 -3.78 1.60
N TRP A 166 -2.26 -3.26 0.46
CA TRP A 166 -2.61 -1.91 0.01
C TRP A 166 -4.12 -1.72 -0.15
N GLY A 167 -4.81 -2.71 -0.72
CA GLY A 167 -6.27 -2.72 -0.84
C GLY A 167 -6.99 -2.66 0.50
N ILE A 168 -6.56 -3.48 1.47
CA ILE A 168 -7.09 -3.48 2.85
C ILE A 168 -6.85 -2.13 3.53
N TYR A 169 -5.64 -1.58 3.38
CA TYR A 169 -5.29 -0.29 3.95
C TYR A 169 -6.13 0.85 3.32
N ALA A 170 -6.35 0.83 2.00
CA ALA A 170 -7.22 1.80 1.33
C ALA A 170 -8.69 1.71 1.82
N ILE A 171 -9.20 0.50 2.10
CA ILE A 171 -10.52 0.32 2.72
C ILE A 171 -10.55 0.96 4.12
N PHE A 172 -9.50 0.79 4.91
CA PHE A 172 -9.39 1.41 6.23
C PHE A 172 -9.39 2.95 6.13
N VAL A 173 -8.59 3.53 5.23
CA VAL A 173 -8.58 4.99 4.98
C VAL A 173 -9.95 5.47 4.49
N PHE A 174 -10.60 4.73 3.60
CA PHE A 174 -11.98 5.02 3.17
C PHE A 174 -12.96 5.02 4.35
N ALA A 175 -12.89 4.03 5.24
CA ALA A 175 -13.78 3.93 6.41
C ALA A 175 -13.61 5.12 7.37
N VAL A 176 -12.37 5.58 7.61
CA VAL A 176 -12.13 6.83 8.35
C VAL A 176 -12.65 8.05 7.57
N GLY A 177 -12.46 8.05 6.25
CA GLY A 177 -12.94 9.10 5.34
C GLY A 177 -14.44 9.34 5.36
N LEU A 178 -15.25 8.33 5.70
CA LEU A 178 -16.70 8.47 5.86
C LEU A 178 -17.08 9.50 6.93
N PHE A 179 -16.22 9.73 7.92
CA PHE A 179 -16.46 10.71 8.99
C PHE A 179 -15.94 12.11 8.64
N VAL A 180 -15.18 12.26 7.56
CA VAL A 180 -14.60 13.54 7.14
C VAL A 180 -15.61 14.29 6.25
N PRO A 181 -16.03 15.51 6.64
CA PRO A 181 -17.02 16.28 5.88
C PRO A 181 -16.43 17.01 4.67
N LYS A 182 -15.14 17.32 4.68
CA LYS A 182 -14.48 18.11 3.63
C LYS A 182 -13.59 17.23 2.74
N ASN A 183 -13.80 17.31 1.42
CA ASN A 183 -13.00 16.57 0.43
C ASN A 183 -11.50 16.91 0.48
N SER A 184 -11.15 18.16 0.75
CA SER A 184 -9.74 18.59 0.84
C SER A 184 -8.99 17.92 2.00
N VAL A 185 -9.66 17.70 3.13
CA VAL A 185 -9.08 17.01 4.30
C VAL A 185 -8.88 15.52 3.99
N TYR A 186 -9.77 14.93 3.21
CA TYR A 186 -9.65 13.53 2.81
C TYR A 186 -8.39 13.24 1.98
N LEU A 187 -7.96 14.18 1.13
CA LEU A 187 -6.77 14.02 0.28
C LEU A 187 -5.48 13.78 1.08
N VAL A 188 -5.38 14.34 2.29
CA VAL A 188 -4.19 14.21 3.14
C VAL A 188 -4.37 13.09 4.18
N LEU A 189 -5.60 12.57 4.34
CA LEU A 189 -5.94 11.60 5.38
C LEU A 189 -5.13 10.30 5.27
N GLY A 190 -4.94 9.79 4.05
CA GLY A 190 -4.15 8.58 3.82
C GLY A 190 -2.70 8.71 4.29
N VAL A 191 -2.09 9.87 4.08
CA VAL A 191 -0.72 10.14 4.57
C VAL A 191 -0.70 10.24 6.07
N VAL A 192 -1.63 11.00 6.67
CA VAL A 192 -1.67 11.20 8.12
C VAL A 192 -1.84 9.85 8.83
N LEU A 193 -2.79 9.03 8.39
CA LEU A 193 -3.00 7.69 8.94
C LEU A 193 -1.79 6.79 8.70
N GLY A 194 -1.12 6.90 7.56
CA GLY A 194 0.03 6.08 7.21
C GLY A 194 1.25 6.43 8.06
N ILE A 195 1.52 7.71 8.25
CA ILE A 195 2.58 8.19 9.15
C ILE A 195 2.29 7.72 10.58
N ILE A 196 1.07 7.89 11.07
CA ILE A 196 0.68 7.41 12.41
C ILE A 196 0.91 5.90 12.54
N ALA A 197 0.48 5.11 11.55
CA ALA A 197 0.63 3.66 11.52
C ALA A 197 2.08 3.18 11.30
N LEU A 198 2.99 4.07 10.90
CA LEU A 198 4.43 3.83 10.84
C LEU A 198 5.11 4.22 12.16
N THR A 199 4.88 5.45 12.63
CA THR A 199 5.65 6.06 13.71
C THR A 199 5.22 5.55 15.08
N ILE A 200 3.91 5.41 15.35
CA ILE A 200 3.45 4.94 16.66
C ILE A 200 3.97 3.53 16.94
N PRO A 201 3.79 2.54 16.04
CA PRO A 201 4.35 1.21 16.25
C PRO A 201 5.88 1.24 16.36
N GLY A 202 6.57 2.05 15.55
CA GLY A 202 8.04 2.14 15.58
C GLY A 202 8.64 2.77 16.85
N ILE A 203 7.91 3.67 17.51
CA ILE A 203 8.32 4.27 18.79
C ILE A 203 7.99 3.32 19.94
N LEU A 204 6.75 2.82 19.98
CA LEU A 204 6.28 1.95 21.06
C LEU A 204 6.98 0.58 21.05
N SER A 205 7.45 0.11 19.89
CA SER A 205 8.17 -1.15 19.78
C SER A 205 9.48 -1.20 20.58
N ARG A 206 10.01 -0.05 21.04
CA ARG A 206 11.26 0.03 21.81
C ARG A 206 11.10 -0.11 23.32
N ILE A 207 9.86 -0.12 23.84
CA ILE A 207 9.61 -0.07 25.29
C ILE A 207 9.87 -1.44 25.94
N ASN A 208 9.26 -2.51 25.42
CA ASN A 208 9.49 -3.87 25.89
C ASN A 208 9.17 -4.88 24.78
N SER A 209 9.69 -6.11 24.90
CA SER A 209 9.56 -7.14 23.87
C SER A 209 8.11 -7.52 23.56
N ILE A 210 7.23 -7.56 24.57
CA ILE A 210 5.81 -7.90 24.39
C ILE A 210 5.11 -6.85 23.51
N LEU A 211 5.34 -5.56 23.80
CA LEU A 211 4.79 -4.46 23.04
C LEU A 211 5.40 -4.42 21.64
N THR A 212 6.68 -4.77 21.46
CA THR A 212 7.30 -4.93 20.14
C THR A 212 6.52 -5.92 19.27
N TYR A 213 6.14 -7.09 19.80
CA TYR A 213 5.33 -8.08 19.08
C TYR A 213 3.95 -7.52 18.72
N LEU A 214 3.25 -6.90 19.68
CA LEU A 214 1.92 -6.32 19.44
C LEU A 214 1.95 -5.20 18.40
N MET A 215 2.94 -4.31 18.50
CA MET A 215 3.12 -3.20 17.57
C MET A 215 3.43 -3.70 16.16
N TYR A 216 4.13 -4.83 16.02
CA TYR A 216 4.42 -5.41 14.71
C TYR A 216 3.16 -5.79 13.93
N PHE A 217 2.08 -6.22 14.59
CA PHE A 217 0.80 -6.54 13.95
C PHE A 217 0.01 -5.32 13.48
N ILE A 218 0.26 -4.15 14.08
CA ILE A 218 -0.41 -2.88 13.73
C ILE A 218 0.45 -2.08 12.73
N PHE A 219 1.76 -2.36 12.68
CA PHE A 219 2.72 -1.71 11.81
C PHE A 219 2.36 -1.89 10.33
N ILE A 220 2.12 -0.77 9.64
CA ILE A 220 1.61 -0.80 8.26
C ILE A 220 2.49 -1.58 7.27
N PRO A 221 3.85 -1.57 7.34
CA PRO A 221 4.68 -2.39 6.45
C PRO A 221 4.42 -3.90 6.57
N THR A 222 3.98 -4.39 7.72
CA THR A 222 3.56 -5.80 7.87
C THR A 222 2.40 -6.15 6.94
N LEU A 223 1.57 -5.16 6.58
CA LEU A 223 0.47 -5.27 5.64
C LEU A 223 0.90 -4.94 4.19
N ILE A 224 1.52 -3.78 3.96
CA ILE A 224 1.79 -3.27 2.60
C ILE A 224 3.09 -3.79 1.97
N ALA A 225 4.06 -4.20 2.78
CA ALA A 225 5.37 -4.69 2.35
C ALA A 225 5.78 -5.91 3.21
N PRO A 226 5.00 -7.02 3.13
CA PRO A 226 5.09 -8.12 4.08
C PRO A 226 6.49 -8.75 4.09
N GLY A 227 7.08 -8.86 5.28
CA GLY A 227 8.39 -9.47 5.50
C GLY A 227 9.60 -8.58 5.18
N GLN A 228 9.40 -7.37 4.65
CA GLN A 228 10.49 -6.45 4.26
C GLN A 228 10.99 -5.58 5.43
N ALA A 229 10.10 -5.15 6.32
CA ALA A 229 10.45 -4.36 7.50
C ALA A 229 10.15 -5.14 8.77
N THR A 230 11.10 -5.19 9.71
CA THR A 230 10.95 -5.90 10.99
C THR A 230 11.49 -5.08 12.15
N PHE A 231 10.96 -5.29 13.36
CA PHE A 231 11.44 -4.64 14.58
C PHE A 231 12.56 -5.42 15.28
N GLY A 232 13.25 -6.35 14.60
CA GLY A 232 14.31 -7.17 15.20
C GLY A 232 13.84 -8.14 16.30
N VAL A 233 12.52 -8.30 16.49
CA VAL A 233 11.91 -9.08 17.60
C VAL A 233 12.17 -10.58 17.48
N TRP A 234 12.51 -11.05 16.28
CA TRP A 234 12.60 -12.46 15.94
C TRP A 234 14.02 -13.02 16.12
N GLY A 235 14.91 -12.30 16.82
CA GLY A 235 16.23 -12.80 17.21
C GLY A 235 17.08 -13.26 16.02
N GLY A 236 17.04 -12.52 14.91
CA GLY A 236 17.75 -12.86 13.67
C GLY A 236 17.03 -13.87 12.76
N LYS A 237 15.85 -14.36 13.14
CA LYS A 237 14.97 -15.16 12.26
C LYS A 237 13.99 -14.27 11.51
N PHE A 238 13.51 -14.72 10.35
CA PHE A 238 12.44 -14.01 9.64
C PHE A 238 11.09 -14.19 10.36
N PRO A 239 10.24 -13.14 10.39
CA PRO A 239 8.89 -13.24 10.91
C PRO A 239 8.08 -14.29 10.13
N PRO A 240 7.13 -15.00 10.77
CA PRO A 240 6.16 -15.82 10.05
C PRO A 240 5.24 -14.91 9.23
N VAL A 241 5.60 -14.67 7.97
CA VAL A 241 4.97 -13.65 7.11
C VAL A 241 3.48 -13.85 6.97
N TYR A 242 3.05 -15.07 6.65
CA TYR A 242 1.64 -15.36 6.43
C TYR A 242 0.79 -15.13 7.68
N LEU A 243 1.30 -15.52 8.85
CA LEU A 243 0.64 -15.27 10.13
C LEU A 243 0.54 -13.77 10.40
N THR A 244 1.66 -13.07 10.31
CA THR A 244 1.75 -11.64 10.64
C THR A 244 0.96 -10.77 9.67
N PHE A 245 0.99 -11.09 8.37
CA PHE A 245 0.13 -10.47 7.36
C PHE A 245 -1.35 -10.74 7.63
N SER A 246 -1.74 -11.98 7.91
CA SER A 246 -3.15 -12.33 8.16
C SER A 246 -3.70 -11.64 9.41
N SER A 247 -2.91 -11.60 10.48
CA SER A 247 -3.26 -10.89 11.71
C SER A 247 -3.40 -9.38 11.47
N ALA A 248 -2.44 -8.75 10.75
CA ALA A 248 -2.54 -7.34 10.39
C ALA A 248 -3.79 -7.07 9.53
N ALA A 249 -4.03 -7.90 8.51
CA ALA A 249 -5.20 -7.82 7.64
C ALA A 249 -6.51 -7.86 8.45
N LEU A 250 -6.62 -8.78 9.42
CA LEU A 250 -7.78 -8.87 10.30
C LEU A 250 -7.97 -7.63 11.18
N ILE A 251 -6.88 -7.06 11.72
CA ILE A 251 -6.94 -5.83 12.53
C ILE A 251 -7.46 -4.65 11.69
N TYR A 252 -6.88 -4.42 10.51
CA TYR A 252 -7.27 -3.31 9.64
C TYR A 252 -8.69 -3.50 9.06
N LEU A 253 -9.06 -4.69 8.59
CA LEU A 253 -10.41 -4.98 8.10
C LEU A 253 -11.44 -4.92 9.22
N GLY A 254 -11.13 -5.47 10.40
CA GLY A 254 -12.01 -5.43 11.56
C GLY A 254 -12.28 -3.99 12.01
N SER A 255 -11.22 -3.17 12.08
CA SER A 255 -11.34 -1.74 12.38
C SER A 255 -12.17 -1.00 11.33
N ALA A 256 -11.92 -1.24 10.04
CA ALA A 256 -12.68 -0.63 8.96
C ALA A 256 -14.18 -1.03 8.99
N PHE A 257 -14.46 -2.31 9.27
CA PHE A 257 -15.83 -2.82 9.39
C PHE A 257 -16.58 -2.18 10.55
N LEU A 258 -15.94 -2.08 11.73
CA LEU A 258 -16.51 -1.42 12.90
C LEU A 258 -16.80 0.06 12.61
N LEU A 259 -15.85 0.79 12.02
CA LEU A 259 -16.02 2.19 11.62
C LEU A 259 -17.19 2.38 10.65
N MET A 260 -17.29 1.51 9.63
CA MET A 260 -18.40 1.54 8.68
C MET A 260 -19.76 1.28 9.34
N ARG A 261 -19.84 0.31 10.27
CA ARG A 261 -21.08 0.04 11.02
C ARG A 261 -21.48 1.22 11.90
N VAL A 262 -20.52 1.83 12.59
CA VAL A 262 -20.77 3.03 13.42
C VAL A 262 -21.28 4.17 12.54
N TRP A 263 -20.68 4.37 11.36
CA TRP A 263 -21.12 5.39 10.42
C TRP A 263 -22.56 5.17 9.94
N VAL A 264 -22.91 3.95 9.52
CA VAL A 264 -24.28 3.62 9.08
C VAL A 264 -25.30 3.86 10.21
N SER A 265 -24.98 3.44 11.43
CA SER A 265 -25.85 3.66 12.59
C SER A 265 -26.06 5.14 12.87
N ARG A 266 -25.01 5.97 12.73
CA ARG A 266 -25.11 7.42 12.89
C ARG A 266 -26.00 8.06 11.81
N GLN A 267 -25.83 7.67 10.55
CA GLN A 267 -26.63 8.20 9.44
C GLN A 267 -28.11 7.83 9.56
N ARG A 268 -28.44 6.62 10.03
CA ARG A 268 -29.83 6.19 10.25
C ARG A 268 -30.55 6.93 11.38
N ARG A 269 -29.81 7.47 12.34
CA ARG A 269 -30.36 8.23 13.49
C ARG A 269 -30.60 9.70 13.17
N GLY A 270 -30.54 10.10 11.90
CA GLY A 270 -30.76 11.49 11.47
C GLY A 270 -29.59 12.41 11.80
N GLY A 271 -28.36 11.90 11.68
CA GLY A 271 -27.13 12.65 11.97
C GLY A 271 -26.95 13.91 11.14
#